data_AF-A0A0S8DQ17-F1
#
_entry.id   AF-A0A0S8DQ17-F1
#
_cell.length_a   1.000
_cell.length_b   1.000
_cell.length_c   1.000
_cell.angle_alpha   90.00
_cell.angle_beta   90.00
_cell.angle_gamma   90.00
#
_symmetry.space_group_name_H-M   'P 1'
#
loop_
_entity.id
_entity.type
_entity.pdbx_description
1 polymer ?
#
loop_
_entity_poly.entity_id
_entity_poly.type
_entity_poly.pdbx_seq_one_letter_code
_entity_poly.pdbx_strand_id
1 'polypeptide(L)'
;MITGPETPKSEIPYIEGAKYIESKTNNVWFLVRASMPPEERDQAISQIKAYYSGEEPKAVSVIPANNKPGRNYQPRGMKYWEVLHAILQEEPVEERDRFFMYFLKEMGIEKGKPFEPTERQKEIMADAVVVGEAMAKNMVFRERLPGVLRDDGWRLILGRVHGTEPGDAMEQTQRTNYYDRSM
;
A
#
# COMPACT_ATOMS: atom_id res chain seq x y z
N MET A 1 -11.71 -3.53 -15.22
CA MET A 1 -10.56 -2.86 -15.86
C MET A 1 -9.95 -1.88 -14.89
N ILE A 2 -8.62 -1.88 -14.76
CA ILE A 2 -7.90 -0.88 -13.98
C ILE A 2 -7.10 -0.01 -14.92
N THR A 3 -7.13 1.30 -14.70
CA THR A 3 -6.33 2.27 -15.43
C THR A 3 -5.41 2.99 -14.46
N GLY A 4 -4.23 3.39 -14.96
CA GLY A 4 -3.29 4.21 -14.20
C GLY A 4 -3.68 5.69 -14.24
N PRO A 5 -2.99 6.51 -13.45
CA PRO A 5 -3.24 7.94 -13.34
C PRO A 5 -2.94 8.71 -14.64
N GLU A 6 -2.09 8.17 -15.50
CA GLU A 6 -1.68 8.78 -16.77
C GLU A 6 -2.32 8.11 -18.00
N THR A 7 -3.22 7.14 -17.82
CA THR A 7 -3.88 6.45 -18.95
C THR A 7 -4.80 7.41 -19.70
N PRO A 8 -4.61 7.65 -21.02
CA PRO A 8 -5.49 8.52 -21.79
C PRO A 8 -6.91 7.96 -21.85
N LYS A 9 -7.92 8.80 -21.55
CA LYS A 9 -9.33 8.38 -21.55
C LYS A 9 -9.80 7.83 -22.90
N SER A 10 -9.21 8.31 -24.00
CA SER A 10 -9.48 7.83 -25.35
C SER A 10 -9.00 6.40 -25.61
N GLU A 11 -8.07 5.90 -24.81
CA GLU A 11 -7.48 4.55 -24.96
C GLU A 11 -8.16 3.51 -24.06
N ILE A 12 -9.13 3.93 -23.24
CA ILE A 12 -9.89 3.03 -22.36
C ILE A 12 -10.99 2.36 -23.19
N PRO A 13 -10.92 1.05 -23.49
CA PRO A 13 -11.97 0.37 -24.23
C PRO A 13 -13.25 0.24 -23.41
N TYR A 14 -14.37 0.22 -24.14
CA TYR A 14 -15.62 -0.25 -23.58
C TYR A 14 -15.64 -1.78 -23.51
N ILE A 15 -15.89 -2.32 -22.32
CA ILE A 15 -16.02 -3.75 -22.05
C ILE A 15 -17.34 -3.92 -21.30
N GLU A 16 -18.28 -4.63 -21.91
CA GLU A 16 -19.59 -4.87 -21.32
C GLU A 16 -19.45 -5.60 -19.97
N GLY A 17 -20.17 -5.12 -18.95
CA GLY A 17 -20.15 -5.68 -17.59
C GLY A 17 -18.88 -5.42 -16.78
N ALA A 18 -17.86 -4.75 -17.33
CA ALA A 18 -16.64 -4.46 -16.60
C ALA A 18 -16.83 -3.33 -15.56
N LYS A 19 -16.30 -3.53 -14.35
CA LYS A 19 -16.09 -2.44 -13.39
C LYS A 19 -14.82 -1.67 -13.76
N TYR A 20 -14.92 -0.36 -13.89
CA TYR A 20 -13.79 0.53 -14.16
C TYR A 20 -13.27 1.11 -12.85
N ILE A 21 -11.98 0.96 -12.61
CA ILE A 21 -11.30 1.46 -11.42
C ILE A 21 -10.10 2.29 -11.89
N GLU A 22 -10.11 3.58 -11.58
CA GLU A 22 -9.00 4.48 -11.86
C GLU A 22 -8.08 4.54 -10.64
N SER A 23 -6.83 4.11 -10.81
CA SER A 23 -5.81 4.21 -9.79
C SER A 23 -5.15 5.58 -9.84
N LYS A 24 -4.90 6.14 -8.66
CA LYS A 24 -4.08 7.36 -8.48
C LYS A 24 -2.58 7.09 -8.51
N THR A 25 -2.19 5.82 -8.45
CA THR A 25 -0.80 5.33 -8.42
C THR A 25 -0.56 4.32 -9.54
N ASN A 26 0.69 4.19 -9.96
CA ASN A 26 1.13 3.24 -10.97
C ASN A 26 1.21 1.82 -10.41
N ASN A 27 1.66 1.64 -9.17
CA ASN A 27 1.65 0.35 -8.51
C ASN A 27 0.28 0.06 -7.88
N VAL A 28 -0.28 -1.10 -8.24
CA VAL A 28 -1.56 -1.61 -7.71
C VAL A 28 -1.33 -3.02 -7.17
N TRP A 29 -1.90 -3.30 -6.00
CA TRP A 29 -1.83 -4.60 -5.36
C TRP A 29 -3.22 -5.21 -5.22
N PHE A 30 -3.34 -6.49 -5.55
CA PHE A 30 -4.57 -7.26 -5.39
C PHE A 30 -4.36 -8.35 -4.35
N LEU A 31 -5.31 -8.44 -3.42
CA LEU A 31 -5.40 -9.52 -2.47
C LEU A 31 -6.71 -10.25 -2.69
N VAL A 32 -6.63 -11.53 -3.02
CA VAL A 32 -7.78 -12.43 -3.08
C VAL A 32 -7.66 -13.43 -1.95
N ARG A 33 -8.74 -13.57 -1.18
CA ARG A 33 -8.87 -14.62 -0.17
C ARG A 33 -9.96 -15.58 -0.61
N ALA A 34 -9.58 -16.83 -0.86
CA ALA A 34 -10.51 -17.90 -1.19
C ALA A 34 -10.70 -18.81 0.02
N SER A 35 -11.86 -18.72 0.66
CA SER A 35 -12.25 -19.50 1.84
C SER A 35 -13.20 -20.63 1.44
N MET A 36 -12.68 -21.61 0.69
CA MET A 36 -13.44 -22.72 0.11
C MET A 36 -12.67 -24.04 0.28
N PRO A 37 -13.31 -25.21 0.11
CA PRO A 37 -12.60 -26.49 0.05
C PRO A 37 -11.49 -26.49 -1.01
N PRO A 38 -10.40 -27.25 -0.81
CA PRO A 38 -9.20 -27.16 -1.66
C PRO A 38 -9.43 -27.26 -3.16
N GLU A 39 -10.24 -28.22 -3.61
CA GLU A 39 -10.52 -28.47 -5.03
C GLU A 39 -11.26 -27.29 -5.67
N GLU A 40 -12.34 -26.82 -5.04
CA GLU A 40 -13.09 -25.65 -5.49
C GLU A 40 -12.20 -24.39 -5.51
N ARG A 41 -11.35 -24.23 -4.49
CA ARG A 41 -10.43 -23.11 -4.35
C ARG A 41 -9.39 -23.08 -5.47
N ASP A 42 -8.80 -24.22 -5.80
CA ASP A 42 -7.82 -24.33 -6.89
C ASP A 42 -8.50 -24.10 -8.25
N GLN A 43 -9.71 -24.64 -8.44
CA GLN A 43 -10.52 -24.38 -9.62
C GLN A 43 -10.84 -22.89 -9.77
N ALA A 44 -11.29 -22.22 -8.72
CA ALA A 44 -11.61 -20.79 -8.78
C ALA A 44 -10.38 -19.92 -9.08
N ILE A 45 -9.23 -20.21 -8.46
CA ILE A 45 -7.98 -19.47 -8.73
C ILE A 45 -7.53 -19.67 -10.19
N SER A 46 -7.70 -20.85 -10.77
CA SER A 46 -7.34 -21.13 -12.17
C SER A 46 -8.09 -20.26 -13.19
N GLN A 47 -9.26 -19.73 -12.81
CA GLN A 47 -10.07 -18.87 -13.68
C GLN A 47 -9.64 -17.40 -13.62
N ILE A 48 -8.77 -17.03 -12.68
CA ILE A 48 -8.28 -15.66 -12.56
C ILE A 48 -7.31 -15.37 -13.71
N LYS A 49 -7.62 -14.33 -14.48
CA LYS A 49 -6.80 -13.83 -15.58
C LYS A 49 -6.41 -12.39 -15.31
N ALA A 50 -5.16 -12.04 -15.62
CA ALA A 50 -4.65 -10.69 -15.55
C ALA A 50 -3.80 -10.43 -16.81
N TYR A 51 -4.15 -9.39 -17.54
CA TYR A 51 -3.56 -9.07 -18.85
C TYR A 51 -3.78 -7.58 -19.17
N TYR A 52 -2.95 -7.04 -20.06
CA TYR A 52 -3.11 -5.67 -20.55
C TYR A 52 -4.23 -5.59 -21.57
N SER A 53 -4.87 -4.42 -21.64
CA SER A 53 -5.89 -4.15 -22.67
C SER A 53 -5.30 -4.32 -24.07
N GLY A 54 -6.00 -5.04 -24.94
CA GLY A 54 -5.53 -5.36 -26.30
C GLY A 54 -4.66 -6.61 -26.42
N GLU A 55 -4.24 -7.21 -25.30
CA GLU A 55 -3.58 -8.52 -25.31
C GLU A 55 -4.57 -9.67 -25.13
N GLU A 56 -4.18 -10.87 -25.55
CA GLU A 56 -4.93 -12.08 -25.26
C GLU A 56 -4.98 -12.37 -23.75
N PRO A 57 -6.15 -12.75 -23.19
CA PRO A 57 -6.28 -13.05 -21.77
C PRO A 57 -5.38 -14.21 -21.32
N LYS A 58 -4.41 -13.90 -20.45
CA LYS A 58 -3.50 -14.90 -19.85
C LYS A 58 -3.92 -15.24 -18.43
N ALA A 59 -3.88 -16.54 -18.10
CA ALA A 59 -4.09 -17.00 -16.73
C ALA A 59 -2.94 -16.51 -15.84
N VAL A 60 -3.27 -16.18 -14.58
CA VAL A 60 -2.23 -15.79 -13.62
C VAL A 60 -1.35 -17.00 -13.28
N SER A 61 -0.04 -16.79 -13.28
CA SER A 61 0.89 -17.81 -12.80
C SER A 61 0.87 -17.85 -11.29
N VAL A 62 0.35 -18.93 -10.71
CA VAL A 62 0.35 -19.14 -9.27
C VAL A 62 1.72 -19.65 -8.85
N ILE A 63 2.49 -18.79 -8.18
CA ILE A 63 3.79 -19.16 -7.62
C ILE A 63 3.55 -19.61 -6.17
N PRO A 64 3.77 -20.89 -5.83
CA PRO A 64 3.57 -21.35 -4.46
C PRO A 64 4.64 -20.72 -3.56
N ALA A 65 4.22 -20.25 -2.38
CA ALA A 65 5.11 -19.61 -1.41
C ALA A 65 6.18 -20.56 -0.85
N ASN A 66 5.95 -21.89 -0.91
CA ASN A 66 6.88 -22.95 -0.52
C ASN A 66 7.51 -22.76 0.87
N ASN A 67 6.73 -22.28 1.85
CA ASN A 67 7.19 -21.95 3.21
C ASN A 67 8.44 -21.05 3.25
N LYS A 68 8.73 -20.30 2.19
CA LYS A 68 9.83 -19.34 2.19
C LYS A 68 9.47 -18.19 3.13
N PRO A 69 10.39 -17.74 4.00
CA PRO A 69 10.14 -16.57 4.83
C PRO A 69 9.94 -15.35 3.92
N GLY A 70 8.70 -14.85 3.87
CA GLY A 70 8.38 -13.62 3.17
C GLY A 70 8.96 -12.42 3.92
N ARG A 71 9.56 -11.46 3.19
CA ARG A 71 9.91 -10.16 3.75
C ARG A 71 8.74 -9.19 3.55
N ASN A 72 7.72 -9.31 4.39
CA ASN A 72 6.57 -8.41 4.39
C ASN A 72 6.75 -7.20 5.34
N TYR A 73 8.00 -6.80 5.60
CA TYR A 73 8.33 -5.69 6.48
C TYR A 73 9.21 -4.68 5.76
N GLN A 74 9.10 -3.42 6.17
CA GLN A 74 9.96 -2.36 5.63
C GLN A 74 11.43 -2.64 5.98
N PRO A 75 12.37 -2.47 5.05
CA PRO A 75 13.77 -2.68 5.34
C PRO A 75 14.26 -1.64 6.37
N ARG A 76 15.33 -1.97 7.10
CA ARG A 76 15.96 -1.08 8.08
C ARG A 76 17.19 -0.38 7.51
N GLY A 77 17.62 0.68 8.20
CA GLY A 77 18.77 1.49 7.83
C GLY A 77 18.58 2.18 6.48
N MET A 78 19.69 2.41 5.76
CA MET A 78 19.70 3.13 4.49
C MET A 78 18.79 2.50 3.42
N LYS A 79 18.57 1.18 3.50
CA LYS A 79 17.73 0.47 2.53
C LYS A 79 16.27 0.95 2.53
N TYR A 80 15.78 1.48 3.66
CA TYR A 80 14.47 2.13 3.73
C TYR A 80 14.38 3.33 2.78
N TRP A 81 15.40 4.20 2.81
CA TRP A 81 15.44 5.41 1.99
C TRP A 81 15.66 5.11 0.51
N GLU A 82 16.47 4.11 0.18
CA GLU A 82 16.62 3.63 -1.19
C GLU A 82 15.30 3.15 -1.79
N VAL A 83 14.52 2.37 -1.01
CA VAL A 83 13.21 1.87 -1.46
C VAL A 83 12.20 3.02 -1.56
N LEU A 84 12.19 3.95 -0.59
CA LEU A 84 11.35 5.14 -0.67
C LEU A 84 11.66 5.96 -1.92
N HIS A 85 12.94 6.20 -2.20
CA HIS A 85 13.37 6.90 -3.40
C HIS A 85 12.87 6.20 -4.66
N ALA A 86 13.08 4.87 -4.77
CA ALA A 86 12.65 4.09 -5.92
C ALA A 86 11.14 4.20 -6.17
N ILE A 87 10.32 4.05 -5.13
CA ILE A 87 8.86 4.19 -5.22
C ILE A 87 8.47 5.59 -5.71
N LEU A 88 9.11 6.65 -5.20
CA LEU A 88 8.82 8.02 -5.61
C LEU A 88 9.25 8.32 -7.06
N GLN A 89 10.19 7.56 -7.62
CA GLN A 89 10.51 7.65 -9.04
C GLN A 89 9.39 7.05 -9.90
N GLU A 90 8.85 5.91 -9.49
CA GLU A 90 7.79 5.20 -10.21
C GLU A 90 6.43 5.88 -10.12
N GLU A 91 6.09 6.46 -8.98
CA GLU A 91 4.75 6.99 -8.70
C GLU A 91 4.57 8.46 -9.10
N PRO A 92 3.41 8.89 -9.64
CA PRO A 92 3.13 10.31 -9.80
C PRO A 92 3.02 10.99 -8.44
N VAL A 93 3.33 12.29 -8.39
CA VAL A 93 3.20 13.08 -7.17
C VAL A 93 1.78 13.63 -7.09
N GLU A 94 0.98 13.04 -6.20
CA GLU A 94 -0.35 13.53 -5.85
C GLU A 94 -0.27 14.85 -5.07
N GLU A 95 -1.32 15.68 -5.18
CA GLU A 95 -1.34 17.02 -4.56
C GLU A 95 -1.11 16.96 -3.04
N ARG A 96 -1.71 15.97 -2.38
CA ARG A 96 -1.57 15.75 -0.92
C ARG A 96 -0.13 15.44 -0.49
N ASP A 97 0.69 14.94 -1.42
CA ASP A 97 2.04 14.43 -1.14
C ASP A 97 3.12 15.49 -1.44
N ARG A 98 2.77 16.60 -2.13
CA ARG A 98 3.70 17.67 -2.51
C ARG A 98 4.46 18.28 -1.35
N PHE A 99 3.80 18.47 -0.21
CA PHE A 99 4.45 19.02 0.98
C PHE A 99 5.52 18.08 1.53
N PHE A 100 5.28 16.77 1.52
CA PHE A 100 6.28 15.79 1.92
C PHE A 100 7.44 15.72 0.93
N MET A 101 7.17 15.82 -0.38
CA MET A 101 8.21 15.89 -1.41
C MET A 101 9.16 17.08 -1.20
N TYR A 102 8.64 18.22 -0.74
CA TYR A 102 9.48 19.37 -0.41
C TYR A 102 10.47 19.07 0.73
N PHE A 103 10.03 18.39 1.79
CA PHE A 103 10.93 17.98 2.88
C PHE A 103 11.94 16.92 2.47
N LEU A 104 11.52 15.95 1.64
CA LEU A 104 12.39 14.90 1.14
C LEU A 104 13.53 15.44 0.27
N LYS A 105 13.30 16.57 -0.43
CA LYS A 105 14.33 17.25 -1.22
C LYS A 105 15.54 17.67 -0.38
N GLU A 106 15.31 18.20 0.83
CA GLU A 106 16.38 18.57 1.77
C GLU A 106 17.18 17.35 2.25
N MET A 107 16.59 16.16 2.16
CA MET A 107 17.25 14.88 2.43
C MET A 107 17.90 14.25 1.19
N GLY A 108 17.90 14.93 0.04
CA GLY A 108 18.49 14.42 -1.19
C GLY A 108 17.60 13.42 -1.94
N ILE A 109 16.30 13.37 -1.63
CA ILE A 109 15.31 12.55 -2.33
C ILE A 109 14.42 13.49 -3.15
N GLU A 110 14.56 13.43 -4.48
CA GLU A 110 13.79 14.25 -5.41
C GLU A 110 13.35 13.39 -6.61
N LYS A 111 12.15 13.64 -7.13
CA LYS A 111 11.65 12.95 -8.32
C LYS A 111 12.46 13.37 -9.55
N GLY A 112 12.86 12.42 -10.38
CA GLY A 112 13.66 12.62 -11.58
C GLY A 112 15.16 12.81 -11.35
N LYS A 113 15.65 12.66 -10.11
CA LYS A 113 17.08 12.81 -9.77
C LYS A 113 17.65 11.52 -9.17
N PRO A 114 18.95 11.26 -9.29
CA PRO A 114 19.58 10.11 -8.62
C PRO A 114 19.57 10.29 -7.09
N PHE A 115 19.61 9.16 -6.37
CA PHE A 115 19.76 9.15 -4.91
C PHE A 115 21.23 9.19 -4.50
N GLU A 116 21.76 10.39 -4.32
CA GLU A 116 23.16 10.64 -3.94
C GLU A 116 23.22 11.50 -2.67
N PRO A 117 22.82 10.96 -1.49
CA PRO A 117 22.82 11.73 -0.26
C PRO A 117 24.26 12.05 0.18
N THR A 118 24.45 13.28 0.66
CA THR A 118 25.70 13.71 1.33
C THR A 118 25.92 12.95 2.64
N GLU A 119 27.15 12.96 3.16
CA GLU A 119 27.45 12.30 4.45
C GLU A 119 26.56 12.82 5.59
N ARG A 120 26.32 14.12 5.66
CA ARG A 120 25.39 14.71 6.65
C ARG A 120 23.96 14.17 6.50
N GLN A 121 23.46 14.03 5.27
CA GLN A 121 22.12 13.46 5.04
C GLN A 121 22.08 11.98 5.42
N LYS A 122 23.14 11.22 5.16
CA LYS A 122 23.24 9.81 5.56
C LYS A 122 23.18 9.64 7.07
N GLU A 123 23.88 10.49 7.83
CA GLU A 123 23.84 10.51 9.30
C GLU A 123 22.41 10.78 9.80
N ILE A 124 21.77 11.82 9.30
CA ILE A 124 20.37 12.15 9.66
C ILE A 124 19.43 11.00 9.33
N MET A 125 19.58 10.39 8.16
CA MET A 125 18.78 9.26 7.71
C MET A 125 18.96 8.01 8.57
N ALA A 126 20.17 7.76 9.07
CA ALA A 126 20.46 6.65 9.96
C ALA A 126 19.69 6.81 11.29
N ASP A 127 19.73 8.01 11.87
CA ASP A 127 19.00 8.33 13.11
C ASP A 127 17.48 8.32 12.88
N ALA A 128 17.03 8.90 11.78
CA ALA A 128 15.61 9.01 11.44
C ALA A 128 14.94 7.65 11.27
N VAL A 129 15.63 6.63 10.77
CA VAL A 129 15.05 5.28 10.66
C VAL A 129 14.86 4.64 12.02
N VAL A 130 15.80 4.83 12.95
CA VAL A 130 15.68 4.30 14.32
C VAL A 130 14.52 4.96 15.06
N VAL A 131 14.47 6.29 15.03
CA VAL A 131 13.42 7.07 15.70
C VAL A 131 12.06 6.81 15.03
N GLY A 132 12.01 6.80 13.70
CA GLY A 132 10.80 6.55 12.92
C GLY A 132 10.22 5.15 13.15
N GLU A 133 11.06 4.11 13.22
CA GLU A 133 10.61 2.75 13.56
C GLU A 133 10.05 2.71 15.00
N ALA A 134 10.69 3.39 15.96
CA ALA A 134 10.19 3.47 17.34
C ALA A 134 8.86 4.22 17.43
N MET A 135 8.71 5.33 16.69
CA MET A 135 7.45 6.07 16.58
C MET A 135 6.33 5.21 15.99
N ALA A 136 6.60 4.51 14.88
CA ALA A 136 5.63 3.63 14.24
C ALA A 136 5.18 2.49 15.18
N LYS A 137 6.12 1.85 15.90
CA LYS A 137 5.78 0.84 16.92
C LYS A 137 4.94 1.43 18.04
N ASN A 138 5.26 2.63 18.52
CA ASN A 138 4.50 3.28 19.58
C ASN A 138 3.06 3.58 19.13
N MET A 139 2.89 4.12 17.92
CA MET A 139 1.58 4.39 17.33
C MET A 139 0.72 3.13 17.23
N VAL A 140 1.31 1.97 16.92
CA VAL A 140 0.56 0.70 16.82
C VAL A 140 0.29 0.07 18.19
N PHE A 141 1.29 -0.09 19.05
CA PHE A 141 1.09 -0.85 20.29
C PHE A 141 0.51 -0.01 21.43
N ARG A 142 0.77 1.31 21.43
CA ARG A 142 0.31 2.26 22.45
C ARG A 142 -0.50 3.41 21.84
N GLU A 143 -1.33 3.11 20.86
CA GLU A 143 -2.25 4.10 20.29
C GLU A 143 -3.10 4.78 21.36
N ARG A 144 -3.19 6.10 21.29
CA ARG A 144 -3.90 6.96 22.24
C ARG A 144 -5.03 7.75 21.60
N LEU A 145 -5.44 7.32 20.41
CA LEU A 145 -6.52 7.97 19.69
C LEU A 145 -7.87 7.60 20.32
N PRO A 146 -8.84 8.53 20.37
CA PRO A 146 -10.20 8.22 20.81
C PRO A 146 -10.80 7.04 20.03
N GLY A 147 -11.61 6.22 20.71
CA GLY A 147 -12.34 5.10 20.10
C GLY A 147 -11.52 3.84 19.81
N VAL A 148 -10.27 3.75 20.28
CA VAL A 148 -9.53 2.47 20.30
C VAL A 148 -10.19 1.53 21.32
N LEU A 149 -10.84 0.48 20.83
CA LEU A 149 -11.44 -0.55 21.67
C LEU A 149 -10.36 -1.48 22.24
N ARG A 150 -10.28 -1.53 23.57
CA ARG A 150 -9.40 -2.42 24.32
C ARG A 150 -10.20 -3.11 25.41
N ASP A 151 -9.98 -4.41 25.58
CA ASP A 151 -10.56 -5.20 26.66
C ASP A 151 -9.55 -6.28 27.08
N ASP A 152 -9.27 -6.38 28.38
CA ASP A 152 -8.31 -7.35 28.98
C ASP A 152 -7.00 -7.57 28.18
N GLY A 153 -6.34 -6.48 27.77
CA GLY A 153 -5.10 -6.52 26.99
C GLY A 153 -5.28 -6.79 25.49
N TRP A 154 -6.48 -7.16 25.04
CA TRP A 154 -6.86 -7.25 23.63
C TRP A 154 -7.15 -5.88 23.04
N ARG A 155 -6.98 -5.79 21.72
CA ARG A 155 -7.27 -4.60 20.94
C ARG A 155 -7.89 -5.00 19.60
N LEU A 156 -8.95 -4.31 19.19
CA LEU A 156 -9.44 -4.39 17.82
C LEU A 156 -8.49 -3.62 16.88
N ILE A 157 -7.84 -4.35 15.96
CA ILE A 157 -6.79 -3.81 15.07
C ILE A 157 -7.38 -3.29 13.75
N LEU A 158 -8.44 -3.89 13.23
CA LEU A 158 -9.13 -3.44 12.02
C LEU A 158 -10.62 -3.68 12.26
N GLY A 159 -11.36 -2.63 12.56
CA GLY A 159 -12.81 -2.78 12.74
C GLY A 159 -13.49 -1.59 13.38
N ARG A 160 -14.74 -1.45 12.99
CA ARG A 160 -15.79 -0.66 13.65
C ARG A 160 -16.74 -1.68 14.27
N VAL A 161 -17.31 -1.40 15.44
CA VAL A 161 -18.47 -2.19 15.89
C VAL A 161 -19.67 -1.72 15.08
N HIS A 162 -20.39 -2.64 14.43
CA HIS A 162 -21.55 -2.28 13.62
C HIS A 162 -22.53 -1.39 14.42
N GLY A 163 -22.84 -0.20 13.90
CA GLY A 163 -23.73 0.78 14.53
C GLY A 163 -23.09 1.78 15.51
N THR A 164 -21.78 1.74 15.79
CA THR A 164 -21.12 2.75 16.65
C THR A 164 -20.62 3.94 15.85
N GLU A 165 -20.54 5.15 16.41
CA GLU A 165 -19.84 6.25 15.75
C GLU A 165 -18.35 5.89 15.53
N PRO A 166 -17.73 6.29 14.41
CA PRO A 166 -16.31 6.10 14.16
C PRO A 166 -15.45 6.56 15.35
N GLY A 167 -14.58 5.67 15.84
CA GLY A 167 -13.47 6.10 16.67
C GLY A 167 -12.39 6.76 15.82
N ASP A 168 -11.76 7.82 16.32
CA ASP A 168 -10.63 8.52 15.66
C ASP A 168 -9.40 7.63 15.43
N ALA A 169 -9.38 6.42 16.00
CA ALA A 169 -8.25 5.47 15.99
C ALA A 169 -7.60 5.24 14.63
N MET A 170 -8.34 4.74 13.63
CA MET A 170 -7.76 4.47 12.30
C MET A 170 -8.63 4.96 11.17
N GLU A 171 -9.91 5.22 11.44
CA GLU A 171 -10.92 5.48 10.42
C GLU A 171 -10.72 6.80 9.68
N GLN A 172 -10.13 7.79 10.35
CA GLN A 172 -9.83 9.11 9.77
C GLN A 172 -8.38 9.24 9.30
N THR A 173 -7.58 8.17 9.44
CA THR A 173 -6.23 8.19 8.88
C THR A 173 -6.33 8.08 7.36
N GLN A 174 -5.52 8.87 6.65
CA GLN A 174 -5.47 8.88 5.18
C GLN A 174 -5.28 7.48 4.56
N ARG A 175 -4.77 6.52 5.34
CA ARG A 175 -4.50 5.13 4.94
C ARG A 175 -5.76 4.27 4.79
N THR A 176 -6.86 4.59 5.48
CA THR A 176 -8.06 3.72 5.52
C THR A 176 -9.35 4.43 5.11
N ASN A 177 -9.26 5.71 4.69
CA ASN A 177 -10.38 6.54 4.27
C ASN A 177 -11.23 5.93 3.13
N TYR A 178 -10.66 5.02 2.33
CA TYR A 178 -11.32 4.40 1.17
C TYR A 178 -11.51 2.88 1.30
N TYR A 179 -11.38 2.32 2.51
CA TYR A 179 -11.69 0.91 2.70
C TYR A 179 -13.20 0.72 2.55
N ASP A 180 -13.60 -0.20 1.66
CA ASP A 180 -14.97 -0.69 1.62
C ASP A 180 -15.17 -1.58 2.85
N ARG A 181 -16.15 -1.24 3.68
CA ARG A 181 -16.37 -1.81 5.02
C ARG A 181 -17.72 -2.53 5.11
N SER A 182 -18.33 -2.89 3.98
CA SER A 182 -19.49 -3.79 3.97
C SER A 182 -19.04 -5.25 4.16
N MET A 183 -18.70 -5.61 5.40
CA MET A 183 -18.68 -6.99 5.89
C MET A 183 -19.30 -7.03 7.27
#